data_AF-A0A7S1BGA7-F1
#
_entry.id   AF-A0A7S1BGA7-F1
#
_cell.length_a   1.000
_cell.length_b   1.000
_cell.length_c   1.000
_cell.angle_alpha   90.00
_cell.angle_beta   90.00
_cell.angle_gamma   90.00
#
_symmetry.space_group_name_H-M   'P 1'
#
loop_
_entity.id
_entity.type
_entity.pdbx_description
1 polymer ?
#
loop_
_entity_poly.entity_id
_entity_poly.type
_entity_poly.pdbx_seq_one_letter_code
_entity_poly.pdbx_strand_id
1 'polypeptide(L)'
;MKSSSRQMRRGGRAHPSSSSSSSSSSSMCDEYGHMTSEGHTYIHPTPFVLQNGAVLPRAQLRYRIYTDTVLNERRDNVLVICHALTGNASLDSWWGGLLGPGRAFDTSRYLVVCANVLGSCYGSTCALSENPDTP
;
A
#
# COMPACT_ATOMS: atom_id res chain seq x y z
N MET A 1 13.46 -74.45 3.05
CA MET A 1 12.65 -75.33 2.16
C MET A 1 11.30 -74.61 1.97
N LYS A 2 10.84 -74.09 0.83
CA LYS A 2 11.23 -74.16 -0.59
C LYS A 2 10.88 -72.80 -1.28
N SER A 3 11.54 -72.56 -2.41
CA SER A 3 11.35 -71.57 -3.50
C SER A 3 9.88 -71.40 -3.97
N SER A 4 9.45 -70.51 -4.89
CA SER A 4 10.08 -69.87 -6.05
C SER A 4 9.14 -68.81 -6.68
N SER A 5 9.71 -67.71 -7.16
CA SER A 5 9.47 -66.94 -8.42
C SER A 5 8.12 -66.96 -9.18
N ARG A 6 7.57 -65.77 -9.51
CA ARG A 6 7.18 -65.38 -10.89
C ARG A 6 6.88 -63.87 -11.07
N GLN A 7 7.56 -63.29 -12.05
CA GLN A 7 7.35 -61.99 -12.74
C GLN A 7 5.97 -62.01 -13.48
N MET A 8 5.30 -60.95 -13.96
CA MET A 8 5.64 -59.63 -14.51
C MET A 8 4.31 -58.90 -14.88
N ARG A 9 4.35 -57.56 -15.07
CA ARG A 9 3.59 -56.73 -16.06
C ARG A 9 2.45 -55.76 -15.63
N ARG A 10 2.74 -54.49 -15.99
CA ARG A 10 1.95 -53.49 -16.73
C ARG A 10 0.93 -52.63 -15.97
N GLY A 11 1.12 -51.31 -16.09
CA GLY A 11 0.07 -50.31 -15.87
C GLY A 11 0.60 -48.93 -15.48
N GLY A 12 1.48 -48.32 -16.29
CA GLY A 12 1.87 -46.92 -16.09
C GLY A 12 0.65 -46.00 -16.26
N ARG A 13 0.33 -45.23 -15.22
CA ARG A 13 -0.72 -44.21 -15.22
C ARG A 13 -0.35 -43.09 -16.18
N ALA A 14 -1.28 -42.75 -17.07
CA ALA A 14 -1.22 -41.54 -17.88
C ALA A 14 -1.31 -40.30 -16.98
N HIS A 15 -0.32 -39.41 -17.07
CA HIS A 15 -0.40 -38.05 -16.57
C HIS A 15 -0.94 -37.17 -17.72
N PRO A 16 -2.09 -36.51 -17.57
CA PRO A 16 -2.53 -35.52 -18.55
C PRO A 16 -1.62 -34.29 -18.47
N SER A 17 -0.93 -33.99 -19.57
CA SER A 17 -0.23 -32.74 -19.82
C SER A 17 -1.25 -31.60 -19.88
N SER A 18 -1.34 -30.82 -18.81
CA SER A 18 -1.96 -29.49 -18.85
C SER A 18 -0.86 -28.46 -19.05
N SER A 19 -0.67 -28.06 -20.30
CA SER A 19 0.10 -26.86 -20.65
C SER A 19 -0.70 -25.64 -20.18
N SER A 20 -0.48 -25.21 -18.94
CA SER A 20 -0.90 -23.88 -18.52
C SER A 20 0.07 -22.89 -19.17
N SER A 21 -0.42 -22.17 -20.18
CA SER A 21 0.26 -20.99 -20.70
C SER A 21 0.27 -19.95 -19.61
N SER A 22 1.33 -19.92 -18.80
CA SER A 22 1.65 -18.77 -17.97
C SER A 22 2.05 -17.65 -18.91
N SER A 23 1.06 -16.90 -19.39
CA SER A 23 1.26 -15.55 -19.87
C SER A 23 1.85 -14.78 -18.69
N SER A 24 3.18 -14.74 -18.67
CA SER A 24 3.92 -13.86 -17.77
C SER A 24 3.60 -12.47 -18.27
N SER A 25 2.53 -11.86 -17.77
CA SER A 25 2.39 -10.42 -17.83
C SER A 25 3.55 -9.92 -16.99
N SER A 26 4.66 -9.63 -17.65
CA SER A 26 5.67 -8.74 -17.14
C SER A 26 4.97 -7.39 -17.05
N SER A 27 4.15 -7.22 -16.00
CA SER A 27 3.79 -5.89 -15.56
C SER A 27 5.14 -5.24 -15.33
N MET A 28 5.43 -4.23 -16.14
CA MET A 28 6.54 -3.33 -15.92
C MET A 28 6.31 -2.81 -14.50
N CYS A 29 6.97 -3.44 -13.54
CA CYS A 29 7.03 -2.92 -12.20
C CYS A 29 7.77 -1.62 -12.42
N ASP A 30 7.08 -0.51 -12.27
CA ASP A 30 7.77 0.74 -12.12
C ASP A 30 8.76 0.53 -10.97
N GLU A 31 9.96 1.08 -11.15
CA GLU A 31 11.04 0.98 -10.17
C GLU A 31 10.60 1.44 -8.77
N TYR A 32 9.51 2.21 -8.72
CA TYR A 32 8.88 2.80 -7.55
C TYR A 32 7.88 1.89 -6.82
N GLY A 33 7.57 0.72 -7.35
CA GLY A 33 6.58 -0.21 -6.79
C GLY A 33 5.13 0.24 -7.02
N HIS A 34 4.16 -0.59 -6.61
CA HIS A 34 2.74 -0.32 -6.86
C HIS A 34 2.26 0.94 -6.12
N MET A 35 2.12 2.04 -6.85
CA MET A 35 1.65 3.33 -6.36
C MET A 35 0.12 3.37 -6.33
N THR A 36 -0.47 3.24 -5.14
CA THR A 36 -1.93 3.27 -4.94
C THR A 36 -2.42 4.56 -4.31
N SER A 37 -3.71 4.86 -4.51
CA SER A 37 -4.44 5.88 -3.76
C SER A 37 -5.26 5.29 -2.60
N GLU A 38 -4.98 4.04 -2.21
CA GLU A 38 -5.66 3.35 -1.12
C GLU A 38 -5.32 3.96 0.25
N GLY A 39 -6.24 3.81 1.20
CA GLY A 39 -6.07 4.30 2.56
C GLY A 39 -7.29 5.05 3.07
N HIS A 40 -7.11 5.81 4.14
CA HIS A 40 -8.16 6.60 4.78
C HIS A 40 -8.20 8.01 4.22
N THR A 41 -9.39 8.60 4.15
CA THR A 41 -9.56 10.02 3.82
C THR A 41 -9.95 10.77 5.08
N TYR A 42 -9.17 11.78 5.44
CA TYR A 42 -9.62 12.83 6.34
C TYR A 42 -10.24 13.97 5.51
N ILE A 43 -11.47 14.36 5.83
CA ILE A 43 -12.11 15.53 5.22
C ILE A 43 -12.02 16.67 6.24
N HIS A 44 -11.38 17.76 5.84
CA HIS A 44 -11.28 18.94 6.69
C HIS A 44 -12.69 19.51 6.94
N PRO A 45 -13.07 19.79 8.21
CA PRO A 45 -14.46 20.08 8.56
C PRO A 45 -14.94 21.47 8.12
N THR A 46 -14.02 22.36 7.79
CA THR A 46 -14.29 23.75 7.38
C THR A 46 -13.50 24.09 6.11
N PRO A 47 -13.84 25.18 5.39
CA PRO A 47 -13.05 25.62 4.26
C PRO A 47 -11.59 25.85 4.65
N PHE A 48 -10.67 25.22 3.92
CA PHE A 48 -9.25 25.30 4.21
C PHE A 48 -8.62 26.48 3.47
N VAL A 49 -8.20 27.50 4.22
CA VAL A 49 -7.58 28.71 3.67
C VAL A 49 -6.09 28.46 3.45
N LEU A 50 -5.65 28.60 2.19
CA LEU A 50 -4.26 28.48 1.80
C LEU A 50 -3.48 29.75 2.17
N GLN A 51 -2.15 29.64 2.24
CA GLN A 51 -1.27 30.77 2.57
C GLN A 51 -1.42 31.96 1.60
N ASN A 52 -1.80 31.70 0.33
CA ASN A 52 -2.04 32.75 -0.67
C ASN A 52 -3.46 33.34 -0.62
N GLY A 53 -4.29 32.95 0.35
CA GLY A 53 -5.66 33.42 0.52
C GLY A 53 -6.71 32.66 -0.30
N ALA A 54 -6.33 31.75 -1.20
CA ALA A 54 -7.28 30.87 -1.87
C ALA A 54 -7.91 29.88 -0.88
N VAL A 55 -9.09 29.35 -1.22
CA VAL A 55 -9.86 28.47 -0.33
C VAL A 55 -10.12 27.14 -1.00
N LEU A 56 -9.90 26.04 -0.28
CA LEU A 56 -10.37 24.70 -0.64
C LEU A 56 -11.63 24.40 0.19
N PRO A 57 -12.84 24.42 -0.41
CA PRO A 57 -14.10 24.29 0.35
C PRO A 57 -14.22 22.97 1.11
N ARG A 58 -13.65 21.90 0.54
CA ARG A 58 -13.70 20.54 1.09
C ARG A 58 -12.36 19.83 0.89
N ALA A 59 -11.33 20.32 1.58
CA ALA A 59 -10.00 19.72 1.51
C ALA A 59 -10.01 18.28 2.04
N GLN A 60 -9.45 17.36 1.27
CA GLN A 60 -9.34 15.94 1.55
C GLN A 60 -7.86 15.57 1.65
N LEU A 61 -7.50 14.87 2.71
CA LEU A 61 -6.16 14.35 2.95
C LEU A 61 -6.22 12.83 2.97
N ARG A 62 -5.61 12.18 1.98
CA ARG A 62 -5.41 10.73 1.97
C ARG A 62 -4.25 10.39 2.90
N TYR A 63 -4.41 9.36 3.72
CA TYR A 63 -3.33 8.87 4.58
C TYR A 63 -3.44 7.36 4.81
N ARG A 64 -2.32 6.74 5.20
CA ARG A 64 -2.26 5.35 5.67
C ARG A 64 -1.64 5.30 7.06
N ILE A 65 -2.05 4.29 7.83
CA ILE A 65 -1.54 4.01 9.16
C ILE A 65 -0.91 2.61 9.12
N TYR A 66 0.29 2.49 9.66
CA TYR A 66 1.03 1.24 9.81
C TYR A 66 1.40 1.08 11.27
N THR A 67 0.89 0.04 11.92
CA THR A 67 1.08 -0.15 13.35
C THR A 67 0.81 -1.60 13.75
N ASP A 68 1.64 -2.11 14.65
CA ASP A 68 1.39 -3.35 15.40
C ASP A 68 1.07 -3.03 16.87
N THR A 69 1.07 -1.74 17.22
CA THR A 69 0.75 -1.20 18.54
C THR A 69 -0.50 -0.31 18.50
N VAL A 70 -1.00 0.09 19.67
CA VAL A 70 -2.13 1.02 19.80
C VAL A 70 -1.64 2.41 20.20
N LEU A 71 -2.44 3.44 19.94
CA LEU A 71 -2.18 4.79 20.43
C LEU A 71 -2.19 4.77 21.97
N ASN A 72 -1.12 5.23 22.59
CA ASN A 72 -1.02 5.27 24.05
C ASN A 72 -1.87 6.41 24.64
N GLU A 73 -2.12 6.39 25.96
CA GLU A 73 -2.95 7.40 26.64
C GLU A 73 -2.41 8.82 26.48
N ARG A 74 -1.09 8.97 26.45
CA ARG A 74 -0.39 10.25 26.26
C ARG A 74 -0.42 10.75 24.81
N ARG A 75 -0.78 9.88 23.87
CA ARG A 75 -0.80 10.10 22.41
C ARG A 75 0.54 10.59 21.85
N ASP A 76 1.65 10.17 22.45
CA ASP A 76 3.01 10.61 22.06
C ASP A 76 3.79 9.55 21.28
N ASN A 77 3.14 8.43 20.92
CA ASN A 77 3.72 7.38 20.11
C ASN A 77 3.31 7.44 18.63
N VAL A 78 3.05 8.64 18.09
CA VAL A 78 2.75 8.82 16.66
C VAL A 78 4.01 9.25 15.91
N LEU A 79 4.35 8.51 14.85
CA LEU A 79 5.42 8.87 13.94
C LEU A 79 4.83 9.32 12.60
N VAL A 80 4.99 10.60 12.26
CA VAL A 80 4.50 11.16 10.99
C VAL A 80 5.61 11.11 9.94
N ILE A 81 5.31 10.50 8.80
CA ILE A 81 6.20 10.44 7.65
C ILE A 81 5.69 11.39 6.57
N CYS A 82 6.57 12.27 6.11
CA CYS A 82 6.35 13.14 4.96
C CYS A 82 7.04 12.52 3.74
N HIS A 83 6.30 12.27 2.68
CA HIS A 83 6.87 11.77 1.44
C HIS A 83 7.52 12.90 0.62
N ALA A 84 8.40 12.52 -0.31
CA ALA A 84 9.03 13.44 -1.26
C ALA A 84 8.12 13.77 -2.46
N LEU A 85 8.61 14.53 -3.45
CA LEU A 85 7.80 15.09 -4.54
C LEU A 85 6.88 14.09 -5.28
N THR A 86 7.39 12.91 -5.63
CA THR A 86 6.66 11.87 -6.39
C THR A 86 6.16 10.72 -5.52
N GLY A 87 6.29 10.85 -4.19
CA GLY A 87 5.79 9.85 -3.26
C GLY A 87 4.28 9.98 -3.00
N ASN A 88 3.77 9.07 -2.19
CA ASN A 88 2.37 9.04 -1.75
C ASN A 88 2.25 8.47 -0.32
N ALA A 89 1.02 8.25 0.14
CA ALA A 89 0.74 7.67 1.45
C ALA A 89 1.19 6.19 1.60
N SER A 90 1.51 5.50 0.50
CA SER A 90 1.90 4.09 0.48
C SER A 90 3.38 3.90 0.81
N LEU A 91 3.74 4.22 2.05
CA LEU A 91 5.11 4.12 2.60
C LEU A 91 5.75 2.74 2.39
N ASP A 92 4.94 1.69 2.49
CA ASP A 92 5.30 0.30 2.24
C ASP A 92 5.81 0.05 0.82
N SER A 93 5.34 0.81 -0.18
CA SER A 93 5.75 0.64 -1.57
C SER A 93 7.17 1.16 -1.84
N TRP A 94 7.55 2.31 -1.26
CA TRP A 94 8.82 2.98 -1.57
C TRP A 94 9.86 2.95 -0.44
N TRP A 95 9.46 2.74 0.81
CA TRP A 95 10.35 2.52 1.97
C TRP A 95 9.97 1.28 2.80
N GLY A 96 9.34 0.27 2.18
CA GLY A 96 8.88 -0.94 2.88
C GLY A 96 9.96 -1.66 3.69
N GLY A 97 11.22 -1.69 3.23
CA GLY A 97 12.33 -2.30 3.98
C GLY A 97 12.69 -1.59 5.30
N LEU A 98 12.25 -0.34 5.47
CA LEU A 98 12.44 0.46 6.69
C LEU A 98 11.26 0.36 7.65
N LEU A 99 10.15 -0.25 7.23
CA LEU A 99 8.89 -0.33 7.97
C LEU A 99 8.72 -1.70 8.63
N GLY A 100 8.36 -1.72 9.91
CA GLY A 100 8.03 -2.94 10.65
C GLY A 100 8.72 -3.07 12.01
N PRO A 101 8.45 -4.14 12.78
CA PRO A 101 9.00 -4.32 14.12
C PRO A 101 10.54 -4.29 14.14
N GLY A 102 11.11 -3.44 14.99
CA GLY A 102 12.56 -3.27 15.14
C GLY A 102 13.26 -2.61 13.94
N ARG A 103 12.51 -2.06 12.97
CA ARG A 103 13.05 -1.30 11.84
C ARG A 103 13.11 0.20 12.16
N ALA A 104 13.56 1.00 11.18
CA ALA A 104 13.67 2.45 11.36
C ALA A 104 12.30 3.09 11.67
N PHE A 105 11.25 2.64 10.97
CA PHE A 105 9.85 2.96 11.25
C PHE A 105 9.23 1.81 12.03
N ASP A 106 9.57 1.73 13.32
CA ASP A 106 9.22 0.62 14.21
C ASP A 106 7.72 0.63 14.58
N THR A 107 6.94 -0.19 13.89
CA THR A 107 5.49 -0.35 14.08
C THR A 107 5.10 -0.99 15.41
N SER A 108 6.05 -1.66 16.10
CA SER A 108 5.81 -2.20 17.44
C SER A 108 5.85 -1.13 18.53
N ARG A 109 6.44 0.04 18.22
CA ARG A 109 6.63 1.15 19.15
C ARG A 109 5.77 2.35 18.80
N TYR A 110 5.63 2.64 17.51
CA TYR A 110 4.94 3.81 17.01
C TYR A 110 3.75 3.43 16.13
N LEU A 111 2.70 4.24 16.23
CA LEU A 111 1.67 4.32 15.22
C LEU A 111 2.21 5.21 14.09
N VAL A 112 2.67 4.57 13.01
CA VAL A 112 3.27 5.27 11.87
C VAL A 112 2.18 5.77 10.94
N VAL A 113 2.18 7.06 10.62
CA VAL A 113 1.21 7.69 9.72
C VAL A 113 1.95 8.31 8.54
N CYS A 114 1.54 7.98 7.32
CA CYS A 114 2.01 8.66 6.12
C CYS A 114 0.83 9.34 5.43
N ALA A 115 0.89 10.66 5.30
CA ALA A 115 -0.13 11.45 4.62
C ALA A 115 0.33 11.80 3.21
N ASN A 116 -0.57 11.66 2.24
CA ASN A 116 -0.37 12.12 0.88
C ASN A 116 -0.60 13.63 0.82
N VAL A 117 0.39 14.41 0.42
CA VAL A 117 0.34 15.88 0.44
C VAL A 117 -0.80 16.43 -0.42
N LEU A 118 -1.34 17.60 -0.06
CA LEU A 118 -2.28 18.33 -0.91
C LEU A 118 -1.62 18.64 -2.26
N GLY A 119 -2.40 18.53 -3.34
CA GLY A 119 -1.91 18.67 -4.72
C GLY A 119 -1.45 17.36 -5.36
N SER A 120 -1.14 16.33 -4.57
CA SER A 120 -0.77 15.01 -5.11
C SER A 120 -1.94 14.30 -5.78
N CYS A 121 -1.68 13.62 -6.90
CA CYS A 121 -2.67 12.84 -7.65
C CYS A 121 -3.07 11.51 -6.99
N TYR A 122 -2.51 11.16 -5.83
CA TYR A 122 -2.80 9.90 -5.13
C TYR A 122 -3.92 10.02 -4.08
N GLY A 123 -5.00 10.74 -4.41
CA GLY A 123 -6.27 10.73 -3.66
C GLY A 123 -6.46 11.84 -2.62
N SER A 124 -5.47 12.69 -2.35
CA SER A 124 -5.70 13.96 -1.65
C SER A 124 -6.32 14.99 -2.60
N THR A 125 -6.87 16.09 -2.08
CA THR A 125 -7.36 17.19 -2.92
C THR A 125 -6.23 17.67 -3.83
N CYS A 126 -6.50 17.69 -5.13
CA CYS A 126 -5.55 18.02 -6.18
C CYS A 126 -6.28 18.69 -7.35
N ALA A 127 -5.53 19.05 -8.40
CA ALA A 127 -6.10 19.69 -9.60
C ALA A 127 -7.14 18.84 -10.34
N LEU A 128 -7.14 17.52 -10.14
CA LEU A 128 -8.12 16.60 -10.70
C LEU A 128 -9.36 16.41 -9.81
N SER A 129 -9.39 17.01 -8.62
CA SER A 129 -10.53 16.90 -7.71
C SER A 129 -11.71 17.72 -8.22
N GLU A 130 -12.92 17.20 -8.02
CA GLU A 130 -14.15 17.95 -8.28
C GLU A 130 -14.18 19.22 -7.43
N ASN A 131 -14.37 20.36 -8.10
CA ASN A 131 -14.60 21.62 -7.44
C ASN A 131 -16.11 21.78 -7.21
N PRO A 132 -16.60 21.80 -5.95
CA PRO A 132 -18.04 21.88 -5.67
C PRO A 132 -18.67 23.19 -6.13
N ASP A 133 -17.86 24.23 -6.39
CA ASP A 133 -18.34 25.56 -6.78
C ASP A 133 -18.42 25.75 -8.29
N THR A 134 -17.96 24.77 -9.09
CA THR A 134 -18.02 24.83 -10.56
C THR A 134 -18.73 23.58 -11.12
N PRO A 135 -19.78 23.74 -11.95
CA PRO A 135 -20.50 22.62 -12.57
C PRO A 135 -19.63 21.71 -13.45
#